data_AF-A0A4Y8IGD3-F1
#
_entry.id   AF-A0A4Y8IGD3-F1
#
_cell.length_a   1.000
_cell.length_b   1.000
_cell.length_c   1.000
_cell.angle_alpha   90.00
_cell.angle_beta   90.00
_cell.angle_gamma   90.00
#
_symmetry.space_group_name_H-M   'P 1'
#
loop_
_entity.id
_entity.type
_entity.pdbx_description
1 polymer ?
#
loop_
_entity_poly.entity_id
_entity_poly.type
_entity_poly.pdbx_seq_one_letter_code
_entity_poly.pdbx_strand_id
1 'polypeptide(L)'
;MRTDKKDKSVRQEGIIRKIILIMTVIISGASMSTITIAQVYEKSKNSGRYKLTNRTMNYKAFNHTWKWDGRMWGTTLVPGIYKSYSSINADLDKEEEVILWEEDEFGLYRDLVKRSLPPGFFLIEITGYPVASFSAWMEENHKNSYQKFDIGEDFNLLRSLGAGIQEPWSMSLFLGHRGPFWDLNENDELFIAATGVSGLVLTGGLYQLFENSFVESNWFRAEWKVKGSGGYGKKKRSWDLKTGY
;
A
#
# COMPACT_ATOMS: atom_id res chain seq x y z
N MET A 1 17.96 41.93 -15.90
CA MET A 1 16.87 41.04 -16.38
C MET A 1 17.10 39.53 -16.08
N ARG A 2 18.16 39.13 -15.37
CA ARG A 2 18.48 37.71 -15.08
C ARG A 2 18.08 37.24 -13.66
N THR A 3 17.77 38.18 -12.77
CA THR A 3 17.37 37.96 -11.37
C THR A 3 15.91 37.54 -11.23
N ASP A 4 15.03 38.08 -12.07
CA ASP A 4 13.57 37.92 -11.99
C ASP A 4 13.07 36.50 -12.36
N LYS A 5 13.80 35.79 -13.25
CA LYS A 5 13.47 34.39 -13.61
C LYS A 5 13.85 33.39 -12.50
N LYS A 6 14.94 33.66 -11.77
CA LYS A 6 15.41 32.78 -10.69
C LYS A 6 14.50 32.90 -9.46
N ASP A 7 14.05 34.12 -9.17
CA ASP A 7 13.12 34.39 -8.08
C ASP A 7 11.73 33.77 -8.33
N LYS A 8 11.26 33.76 -9.59
CA LYS A 8 10.02 33.08 -9.99
C LYS A 8 10.10 31.56 -9.91
N SER A 9 11.24 30.93 -10.23
CA SER A 9 11.39 29.47 -10.10
C SER A 9 11.46 29.03 -8.64
N VAL A 10 12.18 29.77 -7.79
CA VAL A 10 12.22 29.51 -6.33
C VAL A 10 10.84 29.69 -5.70
N ARG A 11 10.07 30.70 -6.13
CA ARG A 11 8.67 30.88 -5.71
C ARG A 11 7.77 29.73 -6.17
N GLN A 12 7.93 29.25 -7.40
CA GLN A 12 7.16 28.12 -7.93
C GLN A 12 7.50 26.80 -7.21
N GLU A 13 8.77 26.53 -6.95
CA GLU A 13 9.19 25.36 -6.16
C GLU A 13 8.62 25.40 -4.73
N GLY A 14 8.62 26.57 -4.09
CA GLY A 14 7.99 26.75 -2.77
C GLY A 14 6.47 26.54 -2.78
N ILE A 15 5.78 26.88 -3.87
CA ILE A 15 4.34 26.64 -4.05
C ILE A 15 4.06 25.15 -4.32
N ILE A 16 4.86 24.50 -5.17
CA ILE A 16 4.73 23.06 -5.48
C ILE A 16 5.01 22.23 -4.22
N ARG A 17 6.07 22.54 -3.46
CA ARG A 17 6.35 21.90 -2.16
C ARG A 17 5.22 22.09 -1.15
N LYS A 18 4.60 23.28 -1.10
CA LYS A 18 3.41 23.52 -0.27
C LYS A 18 2.19 22.75 -0.75
N ILE A 19 1.98 22.60 -2.06
CA ILE A 19 0.89 21.78 -2.62
C ILE A 19 1.13 20.29 -2.33
N ILE A 20 2.37 19.81 -2.39
CA ILE A 20 2.73 18.43 -2.02
C ILE A 20 2.52 18.21 -0.52
N LEU A 21 2.91 19.16 0.31
CA LEU A 21 2.65 19.12 1.75
C LEU A 21 1.14 19.13 2.02
N ILE A 22 0.38 20.00 1.35
CA ILE A 22 -1.07 20.08 1.47
C ILE A 22 -1.73 18.80 0.93
N MET A 23 -1.26 18.20 -0.16
CA MET A 23 -1.77 16.91 -0.64
C MET A 23 -1.44 15.78 0.33
N THR A 24 -0.22 15.75 0.87
CA THR A 24 0.18 14.78 1.91
C THR A 24 -0.63 14.99 3.19
N VAL A 25 -0.90 16.25 3.55
CA VAL A 25 -1.68 16.67 4.73
C VAL A 25 -3.19 16.47 4.55
N ILE A 26 -3.73 16.62 3.34
CA ILE A 26 -5.13 16.32 3.00
C ILE A 26 -5.33 14.81 2.96
N ILE A 27 -4.37 14.05 2.41
CA ILE A 27 -4.33 12.58 2.49
C ILE A 27 -4.12 12.12 3.96
N SER A 28 -3.45 12.93 4.79
CA SER A 28 -3.26 12.68 6.23
C SER A 28 -4.24 13.45 7.12
N GLY A 29 -5.28 14.07 6.54
CA GLY A 29 -6.23 14.98 7.19
C GLY A 29 -7.30 14.25 7.98
N ALA A 30 -6.89 13.18 8.65
CA ALA A 30 -7.56 12.41 9.69
C ALA A 30 -6.51 11.37 10.11
N SER A 31 -5.45 11.83 10.78
CA SER A 31 -4.31 11.00 11.13
C SER A 31 -4.74 9.89 12.07
N MET A 32 -4.66 8.64 11.61
CA MET A 32 -4.76 7.48 12.49
C MET A 32 -3.76 6.46 12.01
N SER A 33 -2.97 5.96 12.92
CA SER A 33 -2.07 4.85 12.68
C SER A 33 -2.18 3.88 13.79
N THR A 34 -1.95 2.64 13.42
CA THR A 34 -1.65 1.57 14.35
C THR A 34 -0.44 1.98 15.19
N ILE A 35 -0.68 2.60 16.34
CA ILE A 35 0.29 2.66 17.40
C ILE A 35 0.17 1.32 18.13
N THR A 36 1.17 0.47 18.01
CA THR A 36 1.31 -0.66 18.92
C THR A 36 1.80 -0.10 20.26
N ILE A 37 0.86 0.31 21.12
CA ILE A 37 1.18 0.67 22.50
C ILE A 37 1.32 -0.63 23.27
N ALA A 38 2.56 -1.03 23.57
CA ALA A 38 2.81 -2.07 24.56
C ALA A 38 2.50 -1.49 25.95
N GLN A 39 1.38 -1.86 26.55
CA GLN A 39 1.14 -1.58 27.96
C GLN A 39 1.64 -2.77 28.80
N VAL A 40 2.60 -2.50 29.69
CA VAL A 40 3.08 -3.47 30.67
C VAL A 40 2.07 -3.52 31.80
N TYR A 41 1.24 -4.56 31.84
CA TYR A 41 0.37 -4.83 32.98
C TYR A 41 0.86 -6.02 33.78
N GLU A 42 1.13 -5.72 35.05
CA GLU A 42 1.30 -6.59 36.20
C GLU A 42 2.31 -7.75 36.12
N LYS A 43 3.10 -7.86 37.19
CA LYS A 43 4.05 -8.94 37.43
C LYS A 43 3.26 -10.22 37.73
N SER A 44 3.34 -11.23 36.86
CA SER A 44 2.78 -12.55 37.16
C SER A 44 3.40 -13.11 38.44
N LYS A 45 2.60 -13.25 39.51
CA LYS A 45 3.06 -13.69 40.85
C LYS A 45 3.77 -15.06 40.85
N ASN A 46 3.57 -15.90 39.83
CA ASN A 46 4.13 -17.26 39.76
C ASN A 46 5.32 -17.41 38.79
N SER A 47 5.65 -16.42 37.96
CA SER A 47 6.70 -16.59 36.94
C SER A 47 7.71 -15.43 36.85
N GLY A 48 7.48 -14.32 37.57
CA GLY A 48 8.36 -13.15 37.54
C GLY A 48 8.43 -12.43 36.19
N ARG A 49 7.71 -12.90 35.17
CA ARG A 49 7.68 -12.33 33.81
C ARG A 49 6.49 -11.39 33.65
N TYR A 50 6.73 -10.26 33.00
CA TYR A 50 5.70 -9.31 32.60
C TYR A 50 4.94 -9.88 31.41
N LYS A 51 3.61 -9.80 31.44
CA LYS A 51 2.77 -10.24 30.32
C LYS A 51 2.59 -9.05 29.38
N LEU A 52 3.28 -9.07 28.24
CA LEU A 52 3.07 -8.09 27.17
C LEU A 52 1.77 -8.46 26.45
N THR A 53 0.71 -7.68 26.66
CA THR A 53 -0.51 -7.77 25.86
C THR A 53 -0.47 -6.68 24.79
N ASN A 54 -0.29 -7.10 23.53
CA ASN A 54 -0.38 -6.20 22.38
C ASN A 54 -1.86 -5.89 22.12
N ARG A 55 -2.24 -4.61 22.23
CA ARG A 55 -3.58 -4.16 21.83
C ARG A 55 -3.49 -3.54 20.44
N THR A 56 -3.98 -4.24 19.44
CA THR A 56 -4.05 -3.76 18.05
C THR A 56 -5.28 -2.86 17.91
N MET A 57 -5.10 -1.56 17.71
CA MET A 57 -6.19 -0.67 17.28
C MET A 57 -6.34 -0.80 15.76
N ASN A 58 -7.40 -1.49 15.32
CA ASN A 58 -7.76 -1.59 13.90
C ASN A 58 -8.56 -0.35 13.48
N TYR A 59 -8.00 0.51 12.62
CA TYR A 59 -8.76 1.57 11.98
C TYR A 59 -9.51 1.01 10.76
N LYS A 60 -10.78 1.41 10.60
CA LYS A 60 -11.71 0.81 9.65
C LYS A 60 -11.48 1.40 8.26
N ALA A 61 -11.09 0.55 7.30
CA ALA A 61 -11.08 0.93 5.89
C ALA A 61 -12.47 1.39 5.47
N PHE A 62 -12.55 2.54 4.78
CA PHE A 62 -13.80 2.96 4.15
C PHE A 62 -13.86 2.31 2.78
N ASN A 63 -14.75 1.33 2.63
CA ASN A 63 -14.97 0.64 1.37
C ASN A 63 -16.40 0.94 0.92
N HIS A 64 -16.54 1.40 -0.32
CA HIS A 64 -17.83 1.61 -0.94
C HIS A 64 -17.86 0.96 -2.31
N THR A 65 -18.84 0.09 -2.53
CA THR A 65 -19.09 -0.55 -3.82
C THR A 65 -20.35 0.03 -4.44
N TRP A 66 -20.29 0.34 -5.72
CA TRP A 66 -21.41 0.93 -6.47
C TRP A 66 -21.47 0.32 -7.87
N LYS A 67 -22.65 0.40 -8.49
CA LYS A 67 -22.88 -0.10 -9.85
C LYS A 67 -23.02 1.07 -10.81
N TRP A 68 -22.33 1.00 -11.94
CA TRP A 68 -22.48 1.97 -13.03
C TRP A 68 -22.23 1.30 -14.37
N ASP A 69 -23.16 1.52 -15.30
CA ASP A 69 -23.17 0.87 -16.63
C ASP A 69 -23.10 -0.67 -16.57
N GLY A 70 -23.79 -1.27 -15.59
CA GLY A 70 -23.79 -2.73 -15.38
C GLY A 70 -22.48 -3.29 -14.82
N ARG A 71 -21.47 -2.45 -14.53
CA ARG A 71 -20.19 -2.84 -13.94
C ARG A 71 -20.16 -2.56 -12.45
N MET A 72 -19.45 -3.41 -11.72
CA MET A 72 -19.17 -3.21 -10.30
C MET A 72 -17.94 -2.32 -10.15
N TRP A 73 -18.09 -1.24 -9.39
CA TRP A 73 -17.03 -0.32 -9.03
C TRP A 73 -16.78 -0.38 -7.53
N GLY A 74 -15.53 -0.21 -7.13
CA GLY A 74 -15.11 -0.13 -5.74
C GLY A 74 -14.28 1.12 -5.50
N THR A 75 -14.57 1.84 -4.42
CA THR A 75 -13.71 2.87 -3.86
C THR A 75 -13.28 2.47 -2.46
N THR A 76 -11.99 2.64 -2.18
CA THR A 76 -11.39 2.32 -0.89
C THR A 76 -10.56 3.51 -0.42
N LEU A 77 -10.73 3.89 0.84
CA LEU A 77 -9.88 4.84 1.53
C LEU A 77 -9.38 4.21 2.83
N VAL A 78 -8.06 4.18 2.99
CA VAL A 78 -7.39 3.68 4.17
C VAL A 78 -6.46 4.78 4.70
N PRO A 79 -6.88 5.55 5.72
CA PRO A 79 -5.99 6.49 6.40
C PRO A 79 -5.00 5.72 7.30
N GLY A 80 -3.73 6.12 7.24
CA GLY A 80 -2.64 5.52 8.01
C GLY A 80 -1.47 6.49 8.21
N ILE A 81 -0.90 6.65 9.42
CA ILE A 81 0.30 7.52 9.58
C ILE A 81 1.52 6.96 8.84
N TYR A 82 1.64 5.62 8.76
CA TYR A 82 2.77 4.98 8.10
C TYR A 82 2.52 4.79 6.62
N LYS A 83 1.30 4.39 6.27
CA LYS A 83 0.86 4.22 4.89
C LYS A 83 -0.63 4.57 4.81
N SER A 84 -0.94 5.63 4.08
CA SER A 84 -2.32 5.93 3.65
C SER A 84 -2.46 5.55 2.19
N TYR A 85 -3.62 5.05 1.79
CA TYR A 85 -3.91 4.92 0.36
C TYR A 85 -5.40 5.12 0.05
N SER A 86 -5.66 5.52 -1.18
CA SER A 86 -6.98 5.62 -1.76
C SER A 86 -6.98 4.92 -3.12
N SER A 87 -7.99 4.13 -3.40
CA SER A 87 -8.08 3.41 -4.67
C SER A 87 -9.49 3.45 -5.25
N ILE A 88 -9.54 3.41 -6.58
CA ILE A 88 -10.75 3.12 -7.35
C ILE A 88 -10.48 1.91 -8.23
N ASN A 89 -11.46 1.02 -8.33
CA ASN A 89 -11.36 -0.18 -9.14
C ASN A 89 -12.69 -0.49 -9.83
N ALA A 90 -12.63 -1.27 -10.90
CA ALA A 90 -13.81 -1.86 -11.51
C ALA A 90 -13.48 -3.19 -12.17
N ASP A 91 -14.49 -4.07 -12.19
CA ASP A 91 -14.47 -5.25 -13.04
C ASP A 91 -14.80 -4.83 -14.47
N LEU A 92 -13.91 -5.18 -15.39
CA LEU A 92 -14.06 -4.94 -16.82
C LEU A 92 -14.96 -6.00 -17.47
N ASP A 93 -14.94 -7.22 -16.92
CA ASP A 93 -15.82 -8.31 -17.31
C ASP A 93 -17.19 -8.18 -16.61
N LYS A 94 -18.26 -8.53 -17.32
CA LYS A 94 -19.64 -8.48 -16.80
C LYS A 94 -20.04 -9.73 -16.02
N GLU A 95 -19.34 -10.84 -16.24
CA GLU A 95 -19.63 -12.14 -15.67
C GLU A 95 -18.37 -12.72 -15.02
N GLU A 96 -18.54 -13.34 -13.87
CA GLU A 96 -17.45 -14.02 -13.16
C GLU A 96 -17.25 -15.40 -13.79
N GLU A 97 -16.06 -15.66 -14.33
CA GLU A 97 -15.75 -16.95 -14.93
C GLU A 97 -15.54 -18.02 -13.84
N VAL A 98 -16.25 -19.13 -13.94
CA VAL A 98 -16.10 -20.27 -13.02
C VAL A 98 -14.94 -21.14 -13.50
N ILE A 99 -13.83 -21.14 -12.75
CA ILE A 99 -12.66 -21.97 -13.03
C ILE A 99 -12.60 -23.10 -12.02
N LEU A 100 -12.56 -24.34 -12.49
CA LEU A 100 -12.30 -25.49 -11.61
C LEU A 100 -10.80 -25.56 -11.29
N TRP A 101 -10.49 -25.80 -10.02
CA TRP A 101 -9.15 -25.99 -9.51
C TRP A 101 -8.66 -27.37 -9.96
N GLU A 102 -7.70 -27.40 -10.87
CA GLU A 102 -6.96 -28.63 -11.19
C GLU A 102 -5.95 -28.92 -10.08
N GLU A 103 -5.70 -30.20 -9.76
CA GLU A 103 -4.83 -30.61 -8.64
C GLU A 103 -3.37 -30.09 -8.74
N ASP A 104 -2.95 -29.64 -9.94
CA ASP A 104 -1.59 -29.12 -10.20
C ASP A 104 -1.46 -27.60 -9.94
N GLU A 105 -0.59 -27.23 -8.98
CA GLU A 105 -0.27 -25.83 -8.68
C GLU A 105 0.37 -25.09 -9.86
N PHE A 106 1.14 -25.79 -10.70
CA PHE A 106 1.73 -25.15 -11.87
C PHE A 106 0.66 -24.75 -12.88
N GLY A 107 -0.34 -25.61 -13.10
CA GLY A 107 -1.54 -25.31 -13.88
C GLY A 107 -2.23 -24.02 -13.42
N LEU A 108 -2.46 -23.88 -12.11
CA LEU A 108 -3.02 -22.67 -11.51
C LEU A 108 -2.24 -21.40 -11.88
N TYR A 109 -0.93 -21.39 -11.65
CA TYR A 109 -0.10 -20.20 -11.91
C TYR A 109 -0.06 -19.86 -13.40
N ARG A 110 0.07 -20.88 -14.26
CA ARG A 110 0.03 -20.71 -15.71
C ARG A 110 -1.27 -20.08 -16.16
N ASP A 111 -2.40 -20.55 -15.62
CA ASP A 111 -3.72 -20.09 -16.03
C ASP A 111 -4.00 -18.67 -15.51
N LEU A 112 -3.57 -18.34 -14.29
CA LEU A 112 -3.55 -16.97 -13.77
C LEU A 112 -2.82 -16.00 -14.70
N VAL A 113 -1.61 -16.36 -15.13
CA VAL A 113 -0.78 -15.51 -16.01
C VAL A 113 -1.44 -15.34 -17.38
N LYS A 114 -1.88 -16.43 -18.02
CA LYS A 114 -2.51 -16.37 -19.35
C LYS A 114 -3.77 -15.51 -19.35
N ARG A 115 -4.61 -15.62 -18.32
CA ARG A 115 -5.88 -14.90 -18.20
C ARG A 115 -5.70 -13.42 -17.89
N SER A 116 -4.59 -13.04 -17.27
CA SER A 116 -4.29 -11.63 -17.03
C SER A 116 -3.86 -10.85 -18.28
N LEU A 117 -3.68 -11.51 -19.43
CA LEU A 117 -3.37 -10.86 -20.70
C LEU A 117 -4.55 -10.03 -21.26
N PRO A 118 -5.80 -10.56 -21.33
CA PRO A 118 -6.98 -9.71 -21.40
C PRO A 118 -7.32 -9.18 -19.99
N PRO A 119 -7.21 -7.87 -19.73
CA PRO A 119 -7.52 -7.34 -18.41
C PRO A 119 -9.03 -7.41 -18.16
N GLY A 120 -9.42 -8.22 -17.17
CA GLY A 120 -10.80 -8.32 -16.64
C GLY A 120 -11.04 -7.41 -15.43
N PHE A 121 -10.00 -6.77 -14.91
CA PHE A 121 -10.05 -5.91 -13.74
C PHE A 121 -8.98 -4.82 -13.85
N PHE A 122 -9.32 -3.63 -13.37
CA PHE A 122 -8.34 -2.58 -13.14
C PHE A 122 -8.48 -1.95 -11.75
N LEU A 123 -7.37 -1.41 -11.25
CA LEU A 123 -7.33 -0.64 -10.02
C LEU A 123 -6.33 0.49 -10.16
N ILE A 124 -6.75 1.70 -9.80
CA ILE A 124 -5.88 2.86 -9.65
C ILE A 124 -5.77 3.12 -8.15
N GLU A 125 -4.55 3.22 -7.63
CA GLU A 125 -4.28 3.52 -6.22
C GLU A 125 -3.28 4.66 -6.12
N ILE A 126 -3.58 5.62 -5.25
CA ILE A 126 -2.62 6.60 -4.76
C ILE A 126 -2.24 6.22 -3.33
N THR A 127 -0.95 6.10 -3.07
CA THR A 127 -0.37 5.78 -1.76
C THR A 127 0.47 6.96 -1.28
N GLY A 128 0.40 7.26 0.02
CA GLY A 128 1.25 8.24 0.68
C GLY A 128 1.84 7.67 1.97
N TYR A 129 3.00 8.22 2.37
CA TYR A 129 3.72 7.81 3.57
C TYR A 129 3.88 8.99 4.53
N PRO A 130 2.82 9.36 5.29
CA PRO A 130 2.79 10.62 6.03
C PRO A 130 3.93 10.82 7.02
N VAL A 131 4.32 9.80 7.78
CA VAL A 131 5.41 9.91 8.77
C VAL A 131 6.77 10.09 8.11
N ALA A 132 7.08 9.36 7.05
CA ALA A 132 8.34 9.51 6.34
C ALA A 132 8.43 10.91 5.70
N SER A 133 7.35 11.33 5.03
CA SER A 133 7.24 12.67 4.45
C SER A 133 7.33 13.79 5.50
N PHE A 134 6.69 13.60 6.66
CA PHE A 134 6.75 14.57 7.75
C PHE A 134 8.14 14.65 8.38
N SER A 135 8.80 13.52 8.59
CA SER A 135 10.16 13.45 9.11
C SER A 135 11.14 14.19 8.19
N ALA A 136 11.06 13.92 6.88
CA ALA A 136 11.90 14.59 5.90
C ALA A 136 11.62 16.09 5.82
N TRP A 137 10.34 16.48 5.88
CA TRP A 137 9.96 17.88 5.88
C TRP A 137 10.47 18.63 7.12
N MET A 138 10.40 18.00 8.30
CA MET A 138 10.93 18.55 9.56
C MET A 138 12.44 18.73 9.50
N GLU A 139 13.17 17.77 8.93
CA GLU A 139 14.62 17.87 8.77
C GLU A 139 15.01 19.04 7.86
N GLU A 140 14.32 19.20 6.72
CA GLU A 140 14.60 20.25 5.75
C GLU A 140 14.20 21.66 6.23
N ASN A 141 13.02 21.79 6.85
CA ASN A 141 12.40 23.10 7.10
C ASN A 141 12.50 23.55 8.57
N HIS A 142 12.68 22.61 9.50
CA HIS A 142 12.66 22.85 10.94
C HIS A 142 13.80 22.14 11.67
N LYS A 143 15.02 22.23 11.13
CA LYS A 143 16.23 21.57 11.64
C LYS A 143 16.41 21.68 13.16
N ASN A 144 16.22 22.86 13.75
CA ASN A 144 16.34 23.06 15.20
C ASN A 144 15.31 22.26 16.03
N SER A 145 14.10 22.06 15.49
CA SER A 145 13.07 21.24 16.13
C SER A 145 13.30 19.76 15.87
N TYR A 146 13.78 19.40 14.68
CA TYR A 146 14.13 18.03 14.30
C TYR A 146 15.27 17.46 15.17
N GLN A 147 16.31 18.27 15.43
CA GLN A 147 17.45 17.89 16.27
C GLN A 147 17.08 17.62 17.74
N LYS A 148 15.92 18.09 18.22
CA LYS A 148 15.43 17.75 19.57
C LYS A 148 15.09 16.27 19.73
N PHE A 149 14.97 15.56 18.60
CA PHE A 149 14.72 14.13 18.56
C PHE A 149 15.99 13.30 18.36
N ASP A 150 17.18 13.93 18.38
CA ASP A 150 18.46 13.24 18.40
C ASP A 150 18.67 12.56 19.76
N ILE A 151 19.04 11.28 19.73
CA ILE A 151 19.39 10.47 20.90
C ILE A 151 20.83 9.99 20.68
N GLY A 152 21.78 10.67 21.31
CA GLY A 152 23.21 10.45 21.05
C GLY A 152 23.66 11.14 19.76
N GLU A 153 24.76 10.66 19.16
CA GLU A 153 25.41 11.33 18.02
C GLU A 153 24.84 10.89 16.66
N ASP A 154 24.39 9.64 16.53
CA ASP A 154 24.08 9.02 15.22
C ASP A 154 22.61 8.60 15.05
N PHE A 155 21.76 8.81 16.07
CA PHE A 155 20.37 8.35 16.03
C PHE A 155 19.38 9.51 16.18
N ASN A 156 18.46 9.63 15.23
CA ASN A 156 17.31 10.53 15.33
C ASN A 156 16.01 9.72 15.33
N LEU A 157 15.16 9.94 16.34
CA LEU A 157 13.90 9.21 16.49
C LEU A 157 12.97 9.46 15.30
N LEU A 158 12.80 10.70 14.84
CA LEU A 158 11.92 10.99 13.70
C LEU A 158 12.43 10.33 12.42
N ARG A 159 13.74 10.33 12.17
CA ARG A 159 14.35 9.62 11.04
C ARG A 159 14.01 8.13 11.08
N SER A 160 14.13 7.51 12.26
CA SER A 160 13.92 6.08 12.43
C SER A 160 12.48 5.65 12.11
N LEU A 161 11.49 6.53 12.32
CA LEU A 161 10.09 6.25 12.04
C LEU A 161 9.79 6.17 10.53
N GLY A 162 10.58 6.85 9.70
CA GLY A 162 10.47 6.82 8.24
C GLY A 162 11.47 5.89 7.55
N ALA A 163 12.32 5.20 8.32
CA ALA A 163 13.41 4.41 7.77
C ALA A 163 12.89 3.28 6.86
N GLY A 164 13.53 3.11 5.70
CA GLY A 164 13.17 2.09 4.70
C GLY A 164 12.08 2.52 3.70
N ILE A 165 11.44 3.68 3.91
CA ILE A 165 10.51 4.25 2.93
C ILE A 165 11.31 5.11 1.94
N GLN A 166 11.20 4.79 0.66
CA GLN A 166 11.96 5.43 -0.42
C GLN A 166 11.15 6.47 -1.21
N GLU A 167 9.84 6.54 -0.99
CA GLU A 167 8.93 7.41 -1.74
C GLU A 167 7.98 8.10 -0.77
N PRO A 168 7.76 9.42 -0.91
CA PRO A 168 6.81 10.13 -0.05
C PRO A 168 5.35 9.82 -0.44
N TRP A 169 5.13 9.54 -1.72
CA TRP A 169 3.87 9.08 -2.30
C TRP A 169 4.14 8.39 -3.63
N SER A 170 3.19 7.59 -4.08
CA SER A 170 3.21 6.95 -5.39
C SER A 170 1.78 6.79 -5.93
N MET A 171 1.66 6.71 -7.25
CA MET A 171 0.44 6.32 -7.93
C MET A 171 0.69 5.02 -8.68
N SER A 172 -0.26 4.09 -8.61
CA SER A 172 -0.19 2.81 -9.30
C SER A 172 -1.45 2.51 -10.09
N LEU A 173 -1.26 1.83 -11.21
CA LEU A 173 -2.29 1.25 -12.05
C LEU A 173 -2.05 -0.25 -12.11
N PHE A 174 -2.99 -1.03 -11.62
CA PHE A 174 -3.07 -2.48 -11.84
C PHE A 174 -4.00 -2.76 -13.02
N LEU A 175 -3.56 -3.58 -13.96
CA LEU A 175 -4.34 -4.12 -15.06
C LEU A 175 -4.14 -5.64 -15.10
N GLY A 176 -5.22 -6.40 -15.02
CA GLY A 176 -5.12 -7.84 -15.05
C GLY A 176 -6.44 -8.51 -14.76
N HIS A 177 -6.38 -9.65 -14.09
CA HIS A 177 -7.55 -10.45 -13.80
C HIS A 177 -7.55 -10.83 -12.32
N ARG A 178 -8.74 -10.82 -11.70
CA ARG A 178 -8.98 -11.30 -10.34
C ARG A 178 -10.12 -12.30 -10.40
N GLY A 179 -10.01 -13.41 -9.69
CA GLY A 179 -11.08 -14.40 -9.71
C GLY A 179 -10.93 -15.49 -8.65
N PRO A 180 -12.06 -16.11 -8.27
CA PRO A 180 -12.07 -17.34 -7.50
C PRO A 180 -11.72 -18.55 -8.37
N PHE A 181 -11.04 -19.51 -7.76
CA PHE A 181 -10.92 -20.87 -8.25
C PHE A 181 -11.87 -21.73 -7.42
N TRP A 182 -12.70 -22.47 -8.11
CA TRP A 182 -13.75 -23.31 -7.57
C TRP A 182 -13.28 -24.76 -7.52
N ASP A 183 -13.79 -25.53 -6.59
CA ASP A 183 -13.56 -26.97 -6.50
C ASP A 183 -14.85 -27.65 -6.06
N LEU A 184 -14.93 -28.97 -6.21
CA LEU A 184 -16.08 -29.78 -5.84
C LEU A 184 -15.81 -30.49 -4.52
N ASN A 185 -16.78 -30.46 -3.60
CA ASN A 185 -16.70 -31.27 -2.39
C ASN A 185 -17.13 -32.73 -2.66
N GLU A 186 -17.09 -33.59 -1.64
CA GLU A 186 -17.50 -35.00 -1.73
C GLU A 186 -18.98 -35.21 -2.14
N ASN A 187 -19.79 -34.14 -2.13
CA ASN A 187 -21.20 -34.14 -2.51
C ASN A 187 -21.45 -33.45 -3.86
N ASP A 188 -20.43 -33.22 -4.69
CA ASP A 188 -20.50 -32.49 -5.96
C ASP A 188 -20.98 -31.03 -5.84
N GLU A 189 -20.79 -30.39 -4.68
CA GLU A 189 -21.11 -28.97 -4.49
C GLU A 189 -19.88 -28.08 -4.75
N LEU A 190 -20.09 -27.02 -5.53
CA LEU A 190 -19.10 -25.99 -5.82
C LEU A 190 -18.77 -25.16 -4.57
N PHE A 191 -17.49 -25.06 -4.25
CA PHE A 191 -16.98 -24.12 -3.24
C PHE A 191 -15.73 -23.40 -3.74
N ILE A 192 -15.44 -22.21 -3.18
CA ILE A 192 -14.24 -21.43 -3.55
C ILE A 192 -13.02 -22.03 -2.84
N ALA A 193 -12.18 -22.72 -3.59
CA ALA A 193 -10.92 -23.29 -3.10
C ALA A 193 -9.80 -22.25 -2.98
N ALA A 194 -9.77 -21.25 -3.87
CA ALA A 194 -8.79 -20.18 -3.82
C ALA A 194 -9.28 -18.88 -4.44
N THR A 195 -8.61 -17.78 -4.12
CA THR A 195 -8.76 -16.50 -4.81
C THR A 195 -7.40 -15.99 -5.24
N GLY A 196 -7.31 -15.46 -6.45
CA GLY A 196 -6.07 -15.01 -7.03
C GLY A 196 -6.24 -13.74 -7.85
N VAL A 197 -5.13 -13.03 -8.01
CA VAL A 197 -4.97 -11.89 -8.89
C VAL A 197 -3.66 -12.03 -9.65
N SER A 198 -3.70 -11.79 -10.94
CA SER A 198 -2.52 -11.74 -11.81
C SER A 198 -2.63 -10.53 -12.73
N GLY A 199 -1.53 -9.82 -12.97
CA GLY A 199 -1.52 -8.69 -13.90
C GLY A 199 -0.31 -7.80 -13.83
N LEU A 200 -0.31 -6.79 -14.70
CA LEU A 200 0.68 -5.74 -14.76
C LEU A 200 0.35 -4.62 -13.76
N VAL A 201 1.36 -4.17 -13.03
CA VAL A 201 1.33 -3.01 -12.14
C VAL A 201 2.32 -1.98 -12.68
N LEU A 202 1.82 -0.81 -13.01
CA LEU A 202 2.63 0.35 -13.31
C LEU A 202 2.56 1.29 -12.11
N THR A 203 3.70 1.56 -11.48
CA THR A 203 3.79 2.48 -10.32
C THR A 203 4.72 3.63 -10.66
N GLY A 204 4.45 4.84 -10.22
CA GLY A 204 5.35 5.96 -10.38
C GLY A 204 5.17 7.06 -9.35
N GLY A 205 6.15 7.96 -9.32
CA GLY A 205 6.19 9.11 -8.42
C GLY A 205 7.11 10.20 -8.97
N LEU A 206 7.00 11.39 -8.40
CA LEU A 206 7.79 12.57 -8.79
C LEU A 206 8.95 12.87 -7.83
N TYR A 207 8.97 12.19 -6.69
CA TYR A 207 9.95 12.39 -5.62
C TYR A 207 10.37 11.05 -5.04
N GLN A 208 11.59 11.02 -4.51
CA GLN A 208 12.10 9.95 -3.66
C GLN A 208 12.60 10.55 -2.36
N LEU A 209 12.60 9.73 -1.30
CA LEU A 209 13.23 10.05 -0.03
C LEU A 209 14.62 9.43 -0.01
N PHE A 210 15.65 10.28 0.00
CA PHE A 210 17.03 9.86 0.14
C PHE A 210 17.63 10.54 1.36
N GLU A 211 18.19 9.74 2.28
CA GLU A 211 18.72 10.25 3.56
C GLU A 211 17.73 11.16 4.31
N ASN A 212 16.44 10.81 4.28
CA ASN A 212 15.35 11.59 4.89
C ASN A 212 15.21 13.02 4.33
N SER A 213 15.50 13.20 3.04
CA SER A 213 15.26 14.44 2.28
C SER A 213 14.48 14.16 1.00
N PHE A 214 13.69 15.12 0.55
CA PHE A 214 12.95 15.08 -0.71
C PHE A 214 13.89 15.34 -1.89
N VAL A 215 14.08 14.32 -2.72
CA VAL A 215 14.82 14.41 -3.97
C VAL A 215 13.84 14.32 -5.12
N GLU A 216 13.84 15.34 -5.98
CA GLU A 216 13.09 15.33 -7.24
C GLU A 216 13.60 14.21 -8.14
N SER A 217 12.71 13.29 -8.48
CA SER A 217 13.05 12.11 -9.27
C SER A 217 11.76 11.60 -9.91
N ASN A 218 11.66 11.74 -11.24
CA ASN A 218 10.58 11.13 -12.00
C ASN A 218 10.93 9.66 -12.19
N TRP A 219 10.31 8.80 -11.39
CA TRP A 219 10.55 7.37 -11.43
C TRP A 219 9.28 6.62 -11.78
N PHE A 220 9.46 5.47 -12.43
CA PHE A 220 8.40 4.53 -12.72
C PHE A 220 8.92 3.11 -12.55
N ARG A 221 8.01 2.19 -12.23
CA ARG A 221 8.25 0.77 -12.06
C ARG A 221 7.17 -0.01 -12.78
N ALA A 222 7.55 -1.07 -13.48
CA ALA A 222 6.64 -2.00 -14.12
C ALA A 222 6.86 -3.40 -13.54
N GLU A 223 5.85 -3.91 -12.83
CA GLU A 223 5.90 -5.23 -12.19
C GLU A 223 4.75 -6.09 -12.69
N TRP A 224 5.06 -7.33 -13.07
CA TRP A 224 4.04 -8.37 -13.16
C TRP A 224 3.86 -9.01 -11.79
N LYS A 225 2.62 -9.05 -11.31
CA LYS A 225 2.28 -9.54 -9.97
C LYS A 225 1.32 -10.72 -10.07
N VAL A 226 1.63 -11.79 -9.34
CA VAL A 226 0.76 -12.94 -9.13
C VAL A 226 0.60 -13.13 -7.63
N LYS A 227 -0.60 -12.88 -7.12
CA LYS A 227 -0.89 -12.97 -5.69
C LYS A 227 -2.17 -13.74 -5.45
N GLY A 228 -2.21 -14.59 -4.45
CA GLY A 228 -3.43 -15.30 -4.11
C GLY A 228 -3.33 -16.03 -2.79
N SER A 229 -4.46 -16.56 -2.38
CA SER A 229 -4.56 -17.45 -1.23
C SER A 229 -5.66 -18.45 -1.46
N GLY A 230 -5.42 -19.67 -1.01
CA GLY A 230 -6.39 -20.75 -1.11
C GLY A 230 -6.18 -21.77 -0.02
N GLY A 231 -7.09 -22.73 0.06
CA GLY A 231 -6.94 -23.83 0.99
C GLY A 231 -8.04 -24.86 0.83
N TYR A 232 -7.62 -26.11 0.71
CA TYR A 232 -8.50 -27.28 0.79
C TYR A 232 -8.42 -27.87 2.20
N GLY A 233 -9.56 -27.98 2.88
CA GLY A 233 -9.66 -28.51 4.24
C GLY A 233 -8.84 -27.71 5.27
N LYS A 234 -7.89 -28.37 5.96
CA LYS A 234 -7.08 -27.76 7.03
C LYS A 234 -5.83 -27.01 6.54
N LYS A 235 -5.48 -27.09 5.25
CA LYS A 235 -4.23 -26.50 4.72
C LYS A 235 -4.53 -25.18 4.04
N LYS A 236 -4.00 -24.09 4.58
CA LYS A 236 -4.02 -22.76 3.96
C LYS A 236 -2.71 -22.53 3.23
N ARG A 237 -2.77 -22.02 2.00
CA ARG A 237 -1.63 -21.62 1.18
C ARG A 237 -1.83 -20.18 0.72
N SER A 238 -0.73 -19.44 0.63
CA SER A 238 -0.70 -18.08 0.11
C SER A 238 0.55 -17.88 -0.72
N TRP A 239 0.42 -17.21 -1.84
CA TRP A 239 1.53 -16.91 -2.75
C TRP A 239 1.52 -15.42 -3.10
N ASP A 240 2.71 -14.84 -3.23
CA ASP A 240 2.94 -13.47 -3.69
C ASP A 240 4.25 -13.50 -4.49
N LEU A 241 4.12 -13.57 -5.82
CA LEU A 241 5.23 -13.53 -6.75
C LEU A 241 5.20 -12.20 -7.49
N LYS A 242 6.38 -11.61 -7.63
CA LYS A 242 6.59 -10.37 -8.38
C LYS A 242 7.82 -10.51 -9.25
N THR A 243 7.71 -10.05 -10.48
CA THR A 243 8.83 -9.95 -11.41
C THR A 243 8.70 -8.64 -12.18
N GLY A 244 9.79 -7.91 -12.36
CA GLY A 244 9.71 -6.58 -12.95
C GLY A 244 10.96 -5.75 -12.74
N TYR A 245 10.89 -4.51 -13.24
CA TYR A 245 11.92 -3.48 -13.18
C TYR A 245 11.35 -2.23 -12.52
#